data_AF-A0A9E2B2Y4-F1
#
_entry.id   AF-A0A9E2B2Y4-F1
#
_cell.length_a   1.000
_cell.length_b   1.000
_cell.length_c   1.000
_cell.angle_alpha   90.00
_cell.angle_beta   90.00
_cell.angle_gamma   90.00
#
_symmetry.space_group_name_H-M   'P 1'
#
loop_
_entity.id
_entity.type
_entity.pdbx_description
1 polymer ?
#
loop_
_entity_poly.entity_id
_entity_poly.type
_entity_poly.pdbx_seq_one_letter_code
_entity_poly.pdbx_strand_id
1 'polypeptide(L)' 'MANENTPNKKPKVNPYWIYGIIIAAFISIQLFSGSFGGQNGNVTTPSQFFDYLEQGDVEKVEIVNKREARVYLT' A
#
# COMPACT_ATOMS: atom_id res chain seq x y z
N MET A 1 -29.73 -35.29 -47.03
CA MET A 1 -28.60 -35.30 -46.08
C MET A 1 -28.35 -33.85 -45.70
N ALA A 2 -28.70 -33.45 -44.47
CA ALA A 2 -28.57 -32.06 -44.03
C ALA A 2 -27.12 -31.81 -43.59
N ASN A 3 -26.50 -30.76 -44.13
CA ASN A 3 -25.15 -30.31 -43.79
C ASN A 3 -25.19 -29.51 -42.48
N GLU A 4 -24.74 -30.14 -41.41
CA GLU A 4 -24.55 -29.55 -40.10
C GLU A 4 -23.26 -28.71 -40.06
N ASN A 5 -23.36 -27.47 -40.56
CA ASN A 5 -22.36 -26.44 -40.29
C ASN A 5 -22.54 -25.93 -38.86
N THR A 6 -21.97 -26.64 -37.88
CA THR A 6 -21.89 -26.12 -36.51
C THR A 6 -20.99 -24.87 -36.53
N PRO A 7 -21.51 -23.66 -36.22
CA PRO A 7 -20.68 -22.47 -36.16
C PRO A 7 -19.78 -22.59 -34.95
N ASN A 8 -18.48 -22.81 -35.19
CA ASN A 8 -17.45 -22.83 -34.18
C ASN A 8 -17.31 -21.42 -33.58
N LYS A 9 -18.15 -21.12 -32.57
CA LYS A 9 -18.15 -19.86 -31.81
C LYS A 9 -16.92 -19.86 -30.88
N LYS A 10 -15.74 -19.65 -31.47
CA LYS A 10 -14.55 -19.31 -30.70
C LYS A 10 -14.78 -17.94 -30.08
N PRO A 11 -14.60 -17.77 -28.75
CA PRO A 11 -14.75 -16.46 -28.13
C PRO A 11 -13.70 -15.53 -28.72
N LYS A 12 -14.15 -14.43 -29.33
CA LYS A 12 -13.28 -13.34 -29.76
C LYS A 12 -12.83 -12.59 -28.51
N VAL A 13 -11.78 -13.06 -27.86
CA VAL A 13 -11.17 -12.35 -26.74
C VAL A 13 -10.53 -11.07 -27.28
N ASN A 14 -11.01 -9.94 -26.79
CA ASN A 14 -10.58 -8.63 -27.22
C ASN A 14 -9.21 -8.30 -26.60
N PRO A 15 -8.12 -8.07 -27.36
CA PRO A 15 -6.77 -7.84 -26.83
C PRO A 15 -6.68 -6.76 -25.75
N TYR A 16 -7.64 -5.84 -25.66
CA TYR A 16 -7.68 -4.81 -24.63
C TYR A 16 -7.71 -5.34 -23.18
N TRP A 17 -7.99 -6.64 -22.95
CA TRP A 17 -7.88 -7.25 -21.61
C TRP A 17 -6.48 -7.09 -20.99
N ILE A 18 -5.43 -7.00 -21.82
CA ILE A 18 -4.05 -6.85 -21.35
C ILE A 18 -3.84 -5.52 -20.60
N TYR A 19 -4.49 -4.45 -21.03
CA TYR A 19 -4.38 -3.14 -20.36
C TYR A 19 -4.99 -3.19 -18.96
N GLY A 20 -6.09 -3.94 -18.78
CA GLY A 20 -6.69 -4.16 -17.47
C GLY A 20 -5.72 -4.86 -16.51
N ILE A 21 -4.98 -5.87 -17.00
CA ILE A 21 -3.97 -6.57 -16.20
C ILE A 21 -2.79 -5.65 -15.87
N ILE A 22 -2.31 -4.87 -16.84
CA ILE A 22 -1.19 -3.94 -16.60
C ILE A 22 -1.56 -2.94 -15.50
N ILE A 23 -2.75 -2.34 -15.57
CA ILE A 23 -3.25 -1.41 -14.55
C ILE A 23 -3.40 -2.11 -13.20
N ALA A 24 -4.00 -3.31 -13.17
CA ALA A 24 -4.15 -4.09 -11.94
C ALA A 24 -2.80 -4.45 -11.29
N ALA A 25 -1.78 -4.76 -12.10
CA ALA A 25 -0.43 -5.03 -11.62
C ALA A 25 0.19 -3.78 -10.98
N PHE A 26 0.06 -2.60 -11.60
CA PHE A 26 0.52 -1.34 -11.00
C PHE A 26 -0.19 -1.04 -9.67
N ILE A 27 -1.52 -1.19 -9.60
CA ILE A 27 -2.27 -0.98 -8.37
C ILE A 27 -1.83 -1.98 -7.30
N SER A 28 -1.66 -3.25 -7.67
CA SER A 28 -1.20 -4.29 -6.75
C SER A 28 0.17 -3.95 -6.17
N ILE A 29 1.14 -3.59 -7.03
CA ILE A 29 2.47 -3.15 -6.58
C ILE A 29 2.35 -1.95 -5.64
N GLN A 30 1.52 -0.95 -5.96
CA GLN A 30 1.31 0.24 -5.13
C GLN A 30 0.68 -0.10 -3.76
N LEU A 31 -0.25 -1.05 -3.69
CA LEU A 31 -0.88 -1.51 -2.45
C LEU A 31 0.09 -2.34 -1.59
N PHE A 32 0.85 -3.26 -2.19
CA PHE A 32 1.75 -4.17 -1.47
C PHE A 32 3.13 -3.58 -1.16
N SER A 33 3.58 -2.57 -1.90
CA SER A 33 4.86 -1.88 -1.63
C SER A 33 4.78 -0.88 -0.47
N GLY A 34 3.60 -0.69 0.14
CA GLY A 34 3.41 0.28 1.21
C GLY A 34 3.42 1.74 0.72
N SER A 35 3.57 1.99 -0.59
CA SER A 35 3.63 3.35 -1.15
C SER A 35 2.33 4.14 -1.01
N PHE A 36 1.18 3.48 -0.80
CA PHE A 36 -0.11 4.12 -0.56
C PHE A 36 -0.30 4.66 0.87
N GLY A 37 0.48 4.17 1.82
CA GLY A 37 0.51 4.69 3.18
C GLY A 37 1.71 5.59 3.33
N GLY A 38 1.49 6.89 3.52
CA GLY A 38 2.55 7.78 3.98
C GLY A 38 3.26 7.14 5.17
N GLN A 39 4.56 7.44 5.32
CA GLN A 39 5.42 6.96 6.40
C GLN A 39 4.87 7.43 7.75
N ASN A 40 3.80 6.79 8.20
CA ASN A 40 3.13 7.07 9.45
C ASN A 40 4.01 6.38 10.48
N GLY A 41 4.88 7.16 11.12
CA GLY A 41 5.60 6.68 12.29
C GLY A 41 4.61 6.00 13.23
N ASN A 42 5.03 4.88 13.83
CA ASN A 42 4.16 4.12 14.73
C ASN A 42 3.63 5.05 15.84
N VAL A 43 2.33 4.97 16.11
CA VAL A 43 1.71 5.76 17.18
C VAL A 43 2.26 5.24 18.50
N THR A 44 3.06 6.07 19.18
CA THR A 44 3.59 5.77 20.51
C THR A 44 2.64 6.29 21.59
N THR A 45 2.62 5.63 22.74
CA THR A 45 1.93 6.14 23.93
C THR A 45 2.88 6.96 24.80
N PRO A 46 2.38 7.85 25.68
CA PRO A 46 3.24 8.57 26.61
C PRO A 46 4.11 7.65 27.48
N SER A 47 3.58 6.50 27.92
CA SER A 47 4.35 5.53 28.72
C SER A 47 5.55 5.01 27.94
N GLN A 48 5.33 4.53 26.71
CA GLN A 48 6.41 4.05 25.84
C GLN A 48 7.42 5.15 25.50
N PHE A 49 6.94 6.38 25.33
CA PHE A 49 7.83 7.53 25.16
C PHE A 49 8.74 7.75 26.37
N PHE A 50 8.21 7.70 27.59
CA PHE A 50 9.04 7.80 28.80
C PHE A 50 10.01 6.63 28.92
N ASP A 51 9.60 5.42 28.55
CA ASP A 51 10.50 4.25 28.53
C ASP A 51 11.67 4.48 27.56
N TYR A 52 11.42 4.98 26.35
CA TYR A 52 12.47 5.33 25.39
C TYR A 52 13.35 6.49 25.87
N LEU A 53 12.77 7.48 26.56
CA LEU A 53 13.54 8.56 27.16
C LEU A 53 14.47 8.06 28.27
N GLU A 54 14.00 7.18 29.14
CA GLU A 54 14.80 6.60 30.23
C GLU A 54 15.92 5.71 29.69
N GLN A 55 15.66 4.99 28.60
CA GLN A 55 16.66 4.15 27.92
C GLN A 55 17.70 4.96 27.14
N GLY A 56 17.47 6.26 26.92
CA GLY A 56 18.34 7.11 26.12
C GLY A 56 18.17 6.91 24.60
N ASP A 57 17.09 6.25 24.19
CA ASP A 57 16.81 5.90 22.79
C ASP A 57 16.18 7.04 22.00
N VAL A 58 15.90 8.19 22.63
CA VAL A 58 15.27 9.34 21.96
C VAL A 58 16.34 10.29 21.41
N GLU A 59 16.41 10.37 20.08
CA GLU A 59 17.31 11.29 19.37
C GLU A 59 16.72 12.71 19.31
N LYS A 60 15.42 12.82 18.98
CA LYS A 60 14.76 14.11 18.77
C LYS A 60 13.27 14.05 19.04
N VAL A 61 12.71 15.17 19.54
CA VAL A 61 11.26 15.37 19.65
C VAL A 61 10.86 16.61 18.86
N GLU A 62 9.84 16.48 18.01
CA GLU A 62 9.31 17.56 17.19
C GLU A 62 7.81 17.77 17.46
N ILE A 63 7.44 18.99 17.84
CA ILE A 63 6.04 19.35 18.13
C ILE A 63 5.42 19.96 16.87
N VAL A 64 4.46 19.25 16.27
CA VAL A 64 3.76 19.67 15.06
C VAL A 64 2.40 20.25 15.44
N ASN A 65 2.15 21.49 15.05
CA ASN A 65 0.87 22.20 15.24
C ASN A 65 0.33 22.22 16.68
N LYS A 66 1.21 22.07 17.69
CA LYS A 66 0.86 21.96 19.13
C LYS A 66 -0.17 20.86 19.45
N ARG A 67 -0.33 19.90 18.55
CA ARG A 67 -1.31 18.80 18.66
C ARG A 67 -0.65 17.43 18.57
N GLU A 68 0.46 17.32 17.86
CA GLU A 68 1.18 16.08 17.65
C GLU A 68 2.63 16.23 18.10
N ALA A 69 3.16 15.20 18.77
CA ALA A 69 4.57 15.08 19.09
C ALA A 69 5.14 13.90 18.28
N ARG A 70 6.14 14.18 17.44
CA ARG A 70 6.89 13.16 16.71
C ARG A 70 8.17 12.87 17.47
N VAL A 71 8.36 11.61 17.82
CA VAL A 71 9.53 11.12 18.56
C VAL A 71 10.38 10.35 17.57
N TYR A 72 11.64 10.74 17.44
CA TYR A 72 12.64 10.08 16.62
C TYR A 72 13.58 9.32 17.56
N LEU A 73 13.80 8.04 17.27
CA LEU A 73 14.66 7.17 18.06
C LEU A 73 16.06 7.10 17.41
N THR A 74 17.09 6.88 18.23
CA THR A 74 18.49 6.79 17.80
C THR A 74 18.87 5.42 17.21
#